data_AF-D4MWE1-F1
#
_entry.id   AF-D4MWE1-F1
#
_cell.length_a   1.000
_cell.length_b   1.000
_cell.length_c   1.000
_cell.angle_alpha   90.00
_cell.angle_beta   90.00
_cell.angle_gamma   90.00
#
_symmetry.space_group_name_H-M   'P 1'
#
loop_
_entity.id
_entity.type
_entity.pdbx_description
1 polymer ?
#
loop_
_entity_poly.entity_id
_entity_poly.type
_entity_poly.pdbx_seq_one_letter_code
_entity_poly.pdbx_strand_id
1 'polypeptide(L)'
;MTAAFTAALNGIYLFIIPMGIWIGSSTTDYQSFVASFIFYLIFVSVVASILMKVLYAFVNAMQVGNAVEHTDQVLAEPEIPERSTEL
;
A
#
# COMPACT_ATOMS: atom_id res chain seq x y z
N MET A 1 4.16 -6.63 4.11
CA MET A 1 3.51 -5.31 3.93
C MET A 1 2.01 -5.40 3.66
N THR A 2 1.53 -6.33 2.84
CA THR A 2 0.11 -6.54 2.52
C THR A 2 -0.79 -6.79 3.73
N ALA A 3 -0.38 -7.64 4.68
CA ALA A 3 -1.21 -7.98 5.85
C ALA A 3 -1.51 -6.79 6.78
N ALA A 4 -0.51 -5.95 7.07
CA ALA A 4 -0.69 -4.77 7.93
C ALA A 4 -1.58 -3.71 7.29
N PHE A 5 -1.44 -3.49 5.96
CA PHE A 5 -2.30 -2.56 5.23
C PHE A 5 -3.74 -3.07 5.15
N THR A 6 -3.96 -4.35 4.82
CA THR A 6 -5.30 -4.96 4.83
C THR A 6 -5.92 -4.96 6.22
N ALA A 7 -5.14 -5.18 7.28
CA ALA A 7 -5.61 -5.08 8.66
C ALA A 7 -5.98 -3.64 9.05
N ALA A 8 -5.20 -2.64 8.64
CA ALA A 8 -5.51 -1.23 8.85
C ALA A 8 -6.79 -0.81 8.12
N LEU A 9 -6.96 -1.26 6.87
CA LEU A 9 -8.17 -1.00 6.08
C LEU A 9 -9.42 -1.63 6.68
N ASN A 10 -9.34 -2.86 7.17
CA ASN A 10 -10.48 -3.50 7.83
C ASN A 10 -10.74 -2.91 9.23
N GLY A 11 -9.66 -2.55 9.93
CA GLY A 11 -9.72 -1.95 11.27
C GLY A 11 -10.38 -0.57 11.29
N ILE A 12 -10.31 0.19 10.19
CA ILE A 12 -10.95 1.51 10.13
C ILE A 12 -12.48 1.42 10.29
N TYR A 13 -13.10 0.32 9.84
CA TYR A 13 -14.54 0.11 10.01
C TYR A 13 -14.95 -0.07 11.47
N LEU A 14 -14.06 -0.61 12.32
CA LEU A 14 -14.33 -0.71 13.76
C LEU A 14 -14.48 0.66 14.42
N PHE A 15 -13.91 1.71 13.84
CA PHE A 15 -14.02 3.07 14.36
C PHE A 15 -15.09 3.89 13.63
N ILE A 16 -15.21 3.73 12.31
CA ILE A 16 -16.17 4.49 11.50
C ILE A 16 -17.62 4.11 11.85
N ILE A 17 -17.93 2.83 12.10
CA ILE A 17 -19.30 2.39 12.39
C ILE A 17 -19.83 3.00 13.71
N PRO A 18 -19.13 2.93 14.86
CA PRO A 18 -19.56 3.59 16.09
C PRO A 18 -19.70 5.11 15.94
N MET A 19 -18.73 5.76 15.27
CA MET A 19 -18.81 7.20 15.02
C MET A 19 -20.01 7.59 14.14
N GLY A 20 -20.31 6.79 13.12
CA GLY A 20 -21.46 6.96 12.26
C GLY A 20 -22.78 6.85 13.02
N ILE A 21 -22.90 5.89 13.94
CA ILE A 21 -24.09 5.72 14.79
C ILE A 21 -24.23 6.92 15.75
N TRP A 22 -23.12 7.36 16.35
CA TRP A 22 -23.15 8.50 17.28
C TRP A 22 -23.57 9.80 16.58
N ILE A 23 -22.99 10.11 15.41
CA ILE A 23 -23.38 11.28 14.60
C ILE A 23 -24.80 11.13 14.02
N GLY A 24 -25.20 9.92 13.64
CA GLY A 24 -26.55 9.64 13.15
C GLY A 24 -27.61 9.91 14.21
N SER A 25 -27.31 9.68 15.49
CA SER A 25 -28.23 9.92 16.60
C SER A 25 -28.49 11.40 16.90
N SER A 26 -27.62 12.32 16.47
CA SER A 26 -27.78 13.77 16.65
C SER A 26 -28.35 14.49 15.44
N THR A 27 -28.57 13.77 14.33
CA THR A 27 -29.05 14.34 13.07
C THR A 27 -30.58 14.27 12.97
N THR A 28 -31.20 15.36 12.49
CA THR A 28 -32.65 15.46 12.27
C THR A 28 -33.13 14.78 10.99
N ASP A 29 -32.30 14.69 9.94
CA ASP A 29 -32.56 13.97 8.69
C ASP A 29 -31.69 12.70 8.57
N TYR A 30 -32.19 11.63 9.18
CA TYR A 30 -31.49 10.34 9.21
C TYR A 30 -31.36 9.71 7.82
N GLN A 31 -32.36 9.88 6.94
CA GLN A 31 -32.38 9.26 5.62
C GLN A 31 -31.27 9.81 4.72
N SER A 32 -31.12 11.13 4.68
CA SER A 32 -30.07 11.80 3.90
C SER A 32 -28.68 11.48 4.46
N PHE A 33 -28.56 11.43 5.79
CA PHE A 33 -27.31 11.05 6.46
C PHE A 33 -26.88 9.62 6.11
N VAL A 34 -27.77 8.63 6.25
CA VAL A 34 -27.43 7.22 6.01
C VAL A 34 -27.06 6.97 4.54
N ALA A 35 -27.77 7.60 3.59
CA ALA A 35 -27.45 7.49 2.18
C ALA A 35 -26.01 7.97 1.88
N SER A 36 -25.65 9.14 2.43
CA SER A 36 -24.29 9.70 2.29
C SER A 36 -23.26 8.84 3.02
N PHE A 37 -23.59 8.33 4.20
CA PHE A 37 -22.70 7.52 5.02
C PHE A 37 -22.35 6.18 4.34
N ILE A 38 -23.34 5.46 3.79
CA ILE A 38 -23.12 4.23 3.04
C ILE A 38 -22.30 4.50 1.76
N PHE A 39 -22.59 5.62 1.07
CA PHE A 39 -21.80 6.02 -0.10
C PHE A 39 -20.31 6.17 0.25
N TYR A 40 -19.99 6.90 1.33
CA TYR A 40 -18.60 7.07 1.76
C TYR A 40 -17.96 5.77 2.27
N LEU A 41 -18.72 4.88 2.93
CA LEU A 41 -18.25 3.56 3.36
C LEU A 41 -17.81 2.67 2.19
N ILE A 42 -18.55 2.70 1.08
CA ILE A 42 -18.16 1.94 -0.11
C ILE A 42 -17.01 2.65 -0.82
N PHE A 43 -17.06 3.99 -0.91
CA PHE A 43 -16.06 4.78 -1.60
C PHE A 43 -14.66 4.65 -0.97
N VAL A 44 -14.55 4.62 0.36
CA VAL A 44 -13.26 4.47 1.05
C VAL A 44 -12.57 3.15 0.68
N SER A 45 -13.32 2.06 0.52
CA SER A 45 -12.80 0.75 0.08
C SER A 45 -12.20 0.80 -1.33
N VAL A 46 -12.84 1.55 -2.23
CA VAL A 46 -12.36 1.75 -3.60
C VAL A 46 -11.08 2.58 -3.61
N VAL A 47 -11.03 3.68 -2.86
CA VAL A 47 -9.84 4.54 -2.74
C VAL A 47 -8.66 3.76 -2.15
N ALA A 48 -8.91 2.96 -1.12
CA ALA A 48 -7.92 2.10 -0.51
C ALA A 48 -7.29 1.11 -1.51
N SER A 49 -8.11 0.53 -2.39
CA SER A 49 -7.67 -0.39 -3.43
C SER A 49 -6.74 0.30 -4.45
N ILE A 50 -7.04 1.56 -4.80
CA ILE A 50 -6.18 2.36 -5.69
C ILE A 50 -4.87 2.71 -4.99
N LEU A 51 -4.92 3.13 -3.71
CA LEU A 51 -3.74 3.45 -2.92
C LEU A 51 -2.79 2.25 -2.82
N MET A 52 -3.33 1.03 -2.71
CA MET A 52 -2.52 -0.19 -2.71
C MET A 52 -1.73 -0.38 -4.01
N LYS A 53 -2.36 -0.10 -5.16
CA LYS A 53 -1.67 -0.17 -6.47
C LYS A 53 -0.55 0.86 -6.56
N VAL A 54 -0.80 2.07 -6.07
CA VAL A 54 0.20 3.15 -6.01
C VAL A 54 1.36 2.76 -5.11
N LEU A 55 1.10 2.24 -3.91
CA LEU A 55 2.14 1.73 -3.01
C LEU A 55 2.97 0.63 -3.68
N TYR A 56 2.32 -0.32 -4.34
CA TYR A 56 3.02 -1.39 -5.05
C TYR A 56 3.94 -0.85 -6.16
N ALA A 57 3.49 0.15 -6.92
CA ALA A 57 4.33 0.81 -7.92
C ALA A 57 5.58 1.46 -7.29
N PHE A 58 5.43 2.13 -6.14
CA PHE A 58 6.57 2.71 -5.42
C PHE A 58 7.55 1.65 -4.90
N VAL A 59 7.05 0.56 -4.31
CA VAL A 59 7.88 -0.55 -3.84
C VAL A 59 8.63 -1.20 -5.02
N ASN A 60 7.98 -1.34 -6.18
CA ASN A 60 8.63 -1.86 -7.39
C ASN A 60 9.72 -0.92 -7.90
N ALA A 61 9.46 0.39 -7.94
CA ALA A 61 10.47 1.37 -8.36
C ALA A 61 11.73 1.33 -7.47
N MET A 62 11.55 1.24 -6.14
CA MET A 62 12.67 1.09 -5.21
C MET A 62 13.43 -0.22 -5.41
N GLN A 63 12.72 -1.34 -5.63
CA GLN A 63 13.35 -2.63 -5.88
C GLN A 63 14.16 -2.63 -7.18
N VAL A 64 13.65 -2.02 -8.25
CA VAL A 64 14.38 -1.90 -9.52
C VAL A 64 15.63 -1.04 -9.34
N GLY A 65 15.54 0.09 -8.64
CA GLY A 65 16.70 0.92 -8.34
C GLY A 65 17.80 0.15 -7.61
N ASN A 66 17.43 -0.54 -6.53
CA ASN A 66 18.36 -1.37 -5.77
C ASN A 66 18.96 -2.50 -6.64
N ALA A 67 18.16 -3.17 -7.48
CA ALA A 67 18.66 -4.22 -8.37
C ALA A 67 19.66 -3.70 -9.41
N VAL A 68 19.48 -2.48 -9.92
CA VAL A 68 20.43 -1.83 -10.83
C VAL A 68 21.74 -1.53 -10.10
N GLU A 69 21.68 -1.01 -8.86
CA GLU A 69 22.88 -0.77 -8.05
C GLU A 69 23.67 -2.06 -7.78
N HIS A 70 22.99 -3.18 -7.48
CA HIS A 70 23.66 -4.48 -7.31
C HIS A 70 24.29 -4.97 -8.62
N THR A 71 23.64 -4.75 -9.76
CA THR A 71 24.17 -5.15 -11.07
C THR A 71 25.41 -4.33 -11.43
N ASP A 72 25.38 -3.03 -11.16
CA ASP A 72 26.52 -2.13 -11.36
C ASP A 72 27.71 -2.54 -10.47
N GLN A 73 27.46 -2.89 -9.22
CA GLN A 73 28.49 -3.42 -8.30
C GLN A 73 29.13 -4.72 -8.81
N VAL A 74 28.34 -5.66 -9.35
CA VAL A 74 28.87 -6.91 -9.92
C VAL A 74 29.68 -6.65 -11.19
N LEU A 75 29.26 -5.70 -12.03
CA LEU A 75 30.02 -5.31 -13.22
C LEU A 75 31.31 -4.55 -12.89
N ALA A 76 31.33 -3.82 -11.78
CA ALA A 76 32.48 -3.05 -11.32
C ALA A 76 33.52 -3.90 -10.55
N GLU A 77 33.20 -5.15 -10.21
CA GLU A 77 34.14 -6.06 -9.56
C GLU A 77 35.35 -6.31 -10.48
N PRO A 78 36.59 -6.11 -9.99
CA PRO A 78 37.79 -6.31 -10.79
C PRO A 78 37.89 -7.75 -11.33
N GLU A 79 38.30 -7.86 -12.58
CA GLU A 79 38.50 -9.13 -13.27
C GLU A 79 39.49 -10.03 -12.52
N ILE A 80 39.09 -11.28 -12.28
CA ILE A 80 39.92 -12.26 -11.58
C ILE A 80 41.11 -12.59 -12.49
N PRO A 81 42.37 -12.46 -12.01
CA PRO A 81 43.53 -12.78 -12.82
C PRO A 81 43.45 -14.25 -13.24
N GLU A 82 43.47 -14.47 -14.55
CA GLU A 82 43.40 -15.80 -15.14
C GLU A 82 44.58 -16.62 -14.59
N ARG A 83 44.31 -17.78 -13.98
CA ARG A 83 45.38 -18.67 -13.54
C ARG A 83 46.18 -19.06 -14.78
N SER A 84 47.39 -18.52 -14.87
CA SER A 84 48.42 -18.97 -15.80
C SER A 84 48.59 -20.48 -15.60
N THR A 85 47.96 -21.24 -16.49
CA THR A 85 48.26 -22.66 -16.67
C THR A 85 49.60 -22.68 -17.40
N GLU A 86 50.67 -22.45 -16.65
CA GLU A 86 52.02 -22.73 -17.13
C GLU A 86 52.33 -24.19 -16.76
N LEU A 87 52.27 -25.01 -17.81
CA LEU A 87 52.76 -26.39 -17.90
C LEU A 87 54.25 -26.49 -17.58
#